data_AF-A0A957EGP9-F1
#
_entry.id   AF-A0A957EGP9-F1
#
_cell.length_a   1.000
_cell.length_b   1.000
_cell.length_c   1.000
_cell.angle_alpha   90.00
_cell.angle_beta   90.00
_cell.angle_gamma   90.00
#
_symmetry.space_group_name_H-M   'P 1'
#
loop_
_entity.id
_entity.type
_entity.pdbx_description
1 polymer ?
#
loop_
_entity_poly.entity_id
_entity_poly.type
_entity_poly.pdbx_seq_one_letter_code
_entity_poly.pdbx_strand_id
1 'polypeptide(L)'
;MEESIVQQNASQQINLHDVVKLENQLNGGANWFFWIAGLSLVNSLTYLFGGGLTFVVGLGMTQLVDGFVSAIIAQIVPEAVSVVKIIGFALVTFLAGIMALFGILGRKRHQWAFILGMVLYGLDGLIFLLVRDIFSLGFHVLALFWIWKGLQALKKLNAINNGEVVIANELLPKPKQTRDRKYWERLIWLAAILLIPLFIFLIMFFLSY
;
A
#
# COMPACT_ATOMS: atom_id res chain seq x y z
N MET A 1 28.50 8.21 37.99
CA MET A 1 28.28 9.03 36.78
C MET A 1 28.89 8.35 35.56
N GLU A 2 30.11 7.83 35.66
CA GLU A 2 30.76 7.09 34.58
C GLU A 2 30.08 5.73 34.28
N GLU A 3 29.76 4.93 35.31
CA GLU A 3 29.00 3.68 35.16
C GLU A 3 27.61 3.88 34.53
N SER A 4 26.89 4.96 34.91
CA SER A 4 25.58 5.25 34.33
C SER A 4 25.66 5.64 32.84
N ILE A 5 26.74 6.30 32.42
CA ILE A 5 26.97 6.68 31.02
C ILE A 5 27.36 5.45 30.19
N VAL A 6 28.21 4.56 30.74
CA VAL A 6 28.59 3.30 30.07
C VAL A 6 27.38 2.38 29.89
N GLN A 7 26.48 2.30 30.87
CA GLN A 7 25.28 1.46 30.80
C GLN A 7 24.19 2.05 29.88
N GLN A 8 24.13 3.38 29.77
CA GLN A 8 23.28 4.08 28.80
C GLN A 8 23.80 3.93 27.36
N ASN A 9 25.12 3.95 27.16
CA ASN A 9 25.76 3.68 25.87
C ASN A 9 25.61 2.20 25.45
N ALA A 10 25.72 1.26 26.40
CA ALA A 10 25.50 -0.16 26.15
C ALA A 10 24.04 -0.51 25.80
N SER A 11 23.06 0.24 26.33
CA SER A 11 21.64 0.08 25.98
C SER A 11 21.24 0.74 24.65
N GLN A 12 22.09 1.62 24.10
CA GLN A 12 21.93 2.20 22.77
C GLN A 12 22.64 1.40 21.67
N GLN A 13 23.38 0.35 22.02
CA GLN A 13 24.08 -0.49 21.06
C GLN A 13 23.14 -1.55 20.47
N ILE A 14 22.92 -1.47 19.15
CA ILE A 14 22.11 -2.44 18.41
C ILE A 14 23.04 -3.42 17.68
N ASN A 15 22.71 -4.72 17.70
CA ASN A 15 23.48 -5.73 16.97
C ASN A 15 23.06 -5.79 15.48
N LEU A 16 23.96 -6.26 14.61
CA LEU A 16 23.66 -6.44 13.18
C LEU A 16 22.38 -7.26 12.93
N HIS A 17 22.20 -8.32 13.71
CA HIS A 17 21.02 -9.18 13.62
C HIS A 17 19.72 -8.41 13.84
N ASP A 18 19.71 -7.41 14.72
CA ASP A 18 18.54 -6.58 14.97
C ASP A 18 18.27 -5.61 13.82
N VAL A 19 19.32 -5.11 13.15
CA VAL A 19 19.18 -4.31 11.93
C VAL A 19 18.54 -5.13 10.81
N VAL A 20 18.99 -6.38 10.61
CA VAL A 20 18.40 -7.30 9.64
C VAL A 20 16.93 -7.58 9.97
N LYS A 21 16.60 -7.79 11.25
CA LYS A 21 15.21 -7.94 11.69
C LYS A 21 14.36 -6.70 11.40
N LEU A 22 14.89 -5.50 11.60
CA LEU A 22 14.20 -4.25 11.28
C LEU A 22 13.95 -4.12 9.78
N GLU A 23 14.92 -4.48 8.93
CA GLU A 23 14.73 -4.50 7.48
C GLU A 23 13.64 -5.49 7.04
N ASN A 24 13.63 -6.69 7.62
CA ASN A 24 12.59 -7.67 7.35
C ASN A 24 11.21 -7.18 7.81
N GLN A 25 11.12 -6.48 8.95
CA GLN A 25 9.86 -5.87 9.42
C GLN A 25 9.40 -4.72 8.52
N LEU A 26 10.31 -3.85 8.07
CA LEU A 26 10.02 -2.79 7.09
C LEU A 26 9.45 -3.41 5.81
N ASN A 27 10.15 -4.39 5.23
CA ASN A 27 9.73 -5.05 4.01
C ASN A 27 8.42 -5.82 4.21
N GLY A 28 8.26 -6.50 5.34
CA GLY A 28 7.01 -7.17 5.72
C GLY A 28 5.83 -6.20 5.74
N GLY A 29 5.97 -5.03 6.37
CA GLY A 29 4.93 -4.00 6.38
C GLY A 29 4.65 -3.43 4.98
N ALA A 30 5.68 -3.14 4.20
CA ALA A 30 5.51 -2.68 2.82
C ALA A 30 4.85 -3.76 1.92
N ASN A 31 5.05 -5.04 2.23
CA ASN A 31 4.47 -6.15 1.48
C ASN A 31 2.95 -6.21 1.57
N TRP A 32 2.38 -5.72 2.67
CA TRP A 32 0.92 -5.68 2.83
C TRP A 32 0.24 -4.80 1.79
N PHE A 33 0.88 -3.72 1.32
CA PHE A 33 0.33 -2.93 0.22
C PHE A 33 0.21 -3.73 -1.09
N PHE A 34 1.16 -4.64 -1.37
CA PHE A 34 1.07 -5.52 -2.53
C PHE A 34 0.02 -6.61 -2.35
N TRP A 35 -0.14 -7.15 -1.13
CA TRP A 35 -1.22 -8.08 -0.82
C TRP A 35 -2.59 -7.43 -1.03
N ILE A 36 -2.78 -6.20 -0.55
CA ILE A 36 -4.01 -5.42 -0.76
C ILE A 36 -4.27 -5.24 -2.25
N ALA A 37 -3.27 -4.82 -3.03
CA ALA A 37 -3.39 -4.64 -4.48
C ALA A 37 -3.75 -5.96 -5.19
N GLY A 38 -3.03 -7.05 -4.88
CA GLY A 38 -3.23 -8.35 -5.50
C GLY A 38 -4.61 -8.93 -5.20
N LEU A 39 -5.04 -8.91 -3.93
CA LEU A 39 -6.36 -9.39 -3.53
C LEU A 39 -7.49 -8.58 -4.18
N SER A 40 -7.31 -7.26 -4.32
CA SER A 40 -8.28 -6.40 -5.02
C SER A 40 -8.42 -6.75 -6.50
N LEU A 41 -7.30 -7.06 -7.17
CA LEU A 41 -7.33 -7.51 -8.56
C LEU A 41 -7.96 -8.89 -8.72
N VAL A 42 -7.65 -9.83 -7.83
CA VAL A 42 -8.26 -11.18 -7.84
C VAL A 42 -9.78 -11.06 -7.74
N ASN A 43 -10.29 -10.21 -6.85
CA ASN A 43 -11.73 -9.95 -6.74
C ASN A 43 -12.34 -9.44 -8.05
N SER A 44 -11.79 -8.38 -8.65
CA SER A 44 -12.38 -7.84 -9.87
C SER A 44 -12.22 -8.78 -11.08
N LEU A 45 -11.16 -9.59 -11.13
CA LEU A 45 -11.02 -10.65 -12.13
C LEU A 45 -12.12 -11.71 -12.01
N THR A 46 -12.47 -12.14 -10.79
CA THR A 46 -13.57 -13.09 -10.61
C THR A 46 -14.88 -12.53 -11.13
N TYR A 47 -15.15 -11.25 -10.88
CA TYR A 47 -16.32 -10.54 -11.41
C TYR A 47 -16.31 -10.45 -12.95
N LEU A 48 -15.16 -10.10 -13.54
CA LEU A 48 -14.99 -9.98 -14.99
C LEU A 48 -15.30 -11.30 -15.72
N PHE A 49 -14.84 -12.43 -15.17
CA PHE A 49 -15.03 -13.77 -15.76
C PHE A 49 -16.34 -14.46 -15.34
N GLY A 50 -17.23 -13.78 -14.62
CA GLY A 50 -18.53 -14.32 -14.22
C GLY A 50 -18.47 -15.38 -13.11
N GLY A 51 -17.37 -15.42 -12.35
CA GLY A 51 -17.27 -16.25 -11.15
C GLY A 51 -18.16 -15.69 -10.03
N GLY A 52 -18.94 -16.56 -9.37
CA GLY A 52 -19.81 -16.19 -8.25
C GLY A 52 -19.11 -16.02 -6.90
N LEU A 53 -17.79 -16.17 -6.84
CA LEU A 53 -17.00 -16.00 -5.62
C LEU A 53 -16.56 -14.55 -5.48
N THR A 54 -17.36 -13.74 -4.79
CA THR A 54 -16.90 -12.43 -4.29
C THR A 54 -16.11 -12.67 -3.00
N PHE A 55 -14.79 -12.55 -3.05
CA PHE A 55 -13.98 -12.65 -1.85
C PHE A 55 -14.20 -11.41 -0.98
N VAL A 56 -14.52 -11.61 0.30
CA VAL A 56 -14.80 -10.56 1.30
C VAL A 56 -13.50 -9.86 1.76
N VAL A 57 -12.45 -9.88 0.94
CA VAL A 57 -11.12 -9.39 1.31
C VAL A 57 -10.49 -8.65 0.13
N GLY A 58 -10.33 -7.34 0.25
CA GLY A 58 -9.82 -6.44 -0.80
C GLY A 58 -9.99 -4.97 -0.38
N LEU A 59 -9.86 -4.04 -1.33
CA LEU A 59 -10.18 -2.61 -1.13
C LEU A 59 -11.71 -2.40 -1.12
N GLY A 60 -12.24 -1.69 -0.13
CA GLY A 60 -13.66 -1.32 -0.06
C GLY A 60 -14.15 -0.54 -1.28
N MET A 61 -13.34 0.39 -1.78
CA MET A 61 -13.63 1.14 -3.00
C MET A 61 -13.78 0.24 -4.22
N THR A 62 -13.03 -0.87 -4.29
CA THR A 62 -13.16 -1.82 -5.42
C THR A 62 -14.49 -2.55 -5.40
N GLN A 63 -15.00 -2.88 -4.21
CA GLN A 63 -16.33 -3.48 -4.06
C GLN A 63 -17.45 -2.48 -4.40
N LEU A 64 -17.29 -1.19 -4.06
CA LEU A 64 -18.22 -0.15 -4.49
C LEU A 64 -18.24 0.00 -6.02
N VAL A 65 -17.07 -0.04 -6.67
CA VAL A 65 -16.96 -0.01 -8.14
C VAL A 65 -17.66 -1.23 -8.75
N ASP A 66 -17.38 -2.45 -8.28
CA ASP A 66 -17.99 -3.67 -8.80
C ASP A 66 -19.52 -3.68 -8.57
N GLY A 67 -19.99 -3.19 -7.42
CA GLY A 67 -21.41 -3.04 -7.11
C GLY A 67 -22.11 -2.01 -8.01
N PHE A 68 -21.47 -0.87 -8.26
CA PHE A 68 -21.98 0.16 -9.16
C PHE A 68 -22.03 -0.33 -10.62
N VAL A 69 -20.96 -0.99 -11.08
CA VAL A 69 -20.90 -1.65 -12.40
C VAL A 69 -22.03 -2.65 -12.57
N SER A 70 -22.29 -3.48 -11.54
CA SER A 70 -23.40 -4.44 -11.55
C SER A 70 -24.76 -3.75 -11.68
N ALA A 71 -24.98 -2.66 -10.94
CA ALA A 71 -26.22 -1.90 -10.97
C ALA A 71 -26.48 -1.23 -12.33
N ILE A 72 -25.43 -0.76 -13.01
CA ILE A 72 -25.53 -0.24 -14.38
C ILE A 72 -25.84 -1.36 -15.37
N ILE A 73 -25.12 -2.48 -15.28
CA ILE A 73 -25.30 -3.63 -16.19
C ILE A 73 -26.75 -4.13 -16.19
N ALA A 74 -27.43 -4.07 -15.03
CA ALA A 74 -28.83 -4.46 -14.91
C ALA A 74 -29.83 -3.56 -15.68
N GLN A 75 -29.41 -2.38 -16.13
CA GLN A 75 -30.27 -1.34 -16.73
C GLN A 75 -29.90 -0.99 -18.18
N ILE A 76 -28.85 -1.58 -18.74
CA ILE A 76 -28.35 -1.28 -20.08
C ILE A 76 -28.61 -2.42 -21.06
N VAL A 77 -28.51 -2.11 -22.36
CA VAL A 77 -28.59 -3.11 -23.43
C VAL A 77 -27.40 -4.07 -23.40
N PRO A 78 -27.58 -5.36 -23.78
CA PRO A 78 -26.53 -6.38 -23.69
C PRO A 78 -25.22 -6.02 -24.40
N GLU A 79 -25.29 -5.27 -25.50
CA GLU A 79 -24.14 -4.86 -26.31
C GLU A 79 -23.19 -3.92 -25.55
N ALA A 80 -23.68 -3.16 -24.58
CA ALA A 80 -22.89 -2.21 -23.79
C ALA A 80 -22.23 -2.84 -22.55
N VAL A 81 -22.65 -4.05 -22.14
CA VAL A 81 -22.21 -4.72 -20.89
C VAL A 81 -20.70 -4.91 -20.85
N SER A 82 -20.10 -5.38 -21.95
CA SER A 82 -18.66 -5.64 -22.02
C SER A 82 -17.84 -4.36 -21.82
N VAL A 83 -18.29 -3.24 -22.36
CA VAL A 83 -17.61 -1.94 -22.22
C VAL A 83 -17.62 -1.49 -20.76
N VAL A 84 -18.78 -1.57 -20.09
CA VAL A 84 -18.91 -1.18 -18.68
C VAL A 84 -18.04 -2.05 -17.77
N LYS A 85 -18.00 -3.37 -18.01
CA LYS A 85 -17.11 -4.29 -17.27
C LYS A 85 -15.62 -3.93 -17.43
N ILE A 86 -15.19 -3.62 -18.65
CA ILE A 86 -13.79 -3.24 -18.92
C ILE A 86 -13.44 -1.94 -18.19
N ILE A 87 -14.33 -0.95 -18.18
CA ILE A 87 -14.08 0.31 -17.47
C ILE A 87 -14.01 0.07 -15.96
N GLY A 88 -14.94 -0.71 -15.40
CA GLY A 88 -14.91 -1.09 -13.98
C GLY A 88 -13.59 -1.75 -13.60
N PHE A 89 -13.16 -2.74 -14.38
CA PHE A 89 -11.88 -3.44 -14.16
C PHE A 89 -10.67 -2.49 -14.27
N ALA A 90 -10.70 -1.53 -15.20
CA ALA A 90 -9.64 -0.52 -15.34
C ALA A 90 -9.55 0.38 -14.10
N LEU A 91 -10.69 0.81 -13.53
CA LEU A 91 -10.73 1.59 -12.30
C LEU A 91 -10.18 0.81 -11.10
N VAL A 92 -10.57 -0.46 -10.95
CA VAL A 92 -10.02 -1.33 -9.89
C VAL A 92 -8.52 -1.51 -10.05
N THR A 93 -8.05 -1.74 -11.28
CA THR A 93 -6.63 -1.88 -11.58
C THR A 93 -5.84 -0.62 -11.24
N PHE A 94 -6.41 0.56 -11.52
CA PHE A 94 -5.81 1.83 -11.14
C PHE A 94 -5.68 1.98 -9.62
N LEU A 95 -6.73 1.69 -8.85
CA LEU A 95 -6.72 1.75 -7.38
C LEU A 95 -5.71 0.76 -6.78
N ALA A 96 -5.68 -0.47 -7.29
CA ALA A 96 -4.68 -1.47 -6.91
C ALA A 96 -3.25 -1.00 -7.24
N GLY A 97 -3.06 -0.34 -8.38
CA GLY A 97 -1.78 0.27 -8.77
C GLY A 97 -1.28 1.33 -7.79
N ILE A 98 -2.18 2.17 -7.25
CA ILE A 98 -1.84 3.15 -6.21
C ILE A 98 -1.33 2.43 -4.94
N MET A 99 -2.02 1.37 -4.50
CA MET A 99 -1.56 0.59 -3.36
C MET A 99 -0.20 -0.06 -3.62
N ALA A 100 -0.01 -0.69 -4.77
CA ALA A 100 1.28 -1.25 -5.16
C ALA A 100 2.40 -0.20 -5.18
N LEU A 101 2.10 1.03 -5.63
CA LEU A 101 3.04 2.16 -5.59
C LEU A 101 3.47 2.48 -4.15
N PHE A 102 2.56 2.52 -3.18
CA PHE A 102 2.92 2.70 -1.78
C PHE A 102 3.81 1.56 -1.26
N GLY A 103 3.58 0.32 -1.69
CA GLY A 103 4.47 -0.81 -1.39
C GLY A 103 5.89 -0.59 -1.93
N ILE A 104 6.01 -0.15 -3.19
CA ILE A 104 7.31 0.14 -3.83
C ILE A 104 8.05 1.26 -3.08
N LEU A 105 7.34 2.35 -2.77
CA LEU A 105 7.92 3.50 -2.07
C LEU A 105 8.23 3.20 -0.60
N GLY A 106 7.42 2.36 0.04
CA GLY A 106 7.66 1.85 1.39
C GLY A 106 8.95 1.04 1.49
N ARG A 107 9.17 0.10 0.56
CA ARG A 107 10.46 -0.65 0.46
C ARG A 107 11.65 0.27 0.21
N LYS A 108 11.44 1.41 -0.43
CA LYS A 108 12.44 2.46 -0.63
C LYS A 108 12.58 3.43 0.54
N ARG A 109 12.00 3.12 1.70
CA ARG A 109 12.11 3.91 2.94
C ARG A 109 11.47 5.29 2.86
N HIS A 110 10.55 5.53 1.92
CA HIS A 110 9.76 6.77 1.89
C HIS A 110 8.68 6.72 2.98
N GLN A 111 8.95 7.34 4.12
CA GLN A 111 8.03 7.34 5.27
C GLN A 111 6.65 7.90 4.95
N TRP A 112 6.57 8.93 4.09
CA TRP A 112 5.30 9.53 3.70
C TRP A 112 4.40 8.52 2.96
N ALA A 113 4.97 7.57 2.23
CA ALA A 113 4.19 6.55 1.50
C ALA A 113 3.48 5.59 2.45
N PHE A 114 4.13 5.20 3.56
CA PHE A 114 3.46 4.44 4.62
C PHE A 114 2.29 5.22 5.21
N ILE A 115 2.50 6.48 5.56
CA ILE A 115 1.47 7.30 6.22
C ILE A 115 0.28 7.53 5.29
N LEU A 116 0.52 8.00 4.06
CA LEU A 116 -0.56 8.22 3.09
C LEU A 116 -1.27 6.92 2.73
N GLY A 117 -0.53 5.82 2.51
CA GLY A 117 -1.12 4.51 2.25
C GLY A 117 -1.98 4.01 3.41
N MET A 118 -1.53 4.17 4.65
CA MET A 118 -2.32 3.82 5.84
C MET A 118 -3.57 4.67 5.98
N VAL A 119 -3.49 5.99 5.74
CA VAL A 119 -4.65 6.88 5.82
C VAL A 119 -5.67 6.52 4.76
N LEU A 120 -5.25 6.36 3.50
CA LEU A 120 -6.15 5.99 2.40
C LEU A 120 -6.79 4.62 2.65
N TYR A 121 -5.99 3.62 3.04
CA TYR A 121 -6.50 2.29 3.31
C TYR A 121 -7.39 2.23 4.58
N GLY A 122 -7.11 3.07 5.58
CA GLY A 122 -7.96 3.19 6.76
C GLY A 122 -9.31 3.84 6.45
N LEU A 123 -9.32 4.91 5.65
CA LEU A 123 -10.56 5.55 5.17
C LEU A 123 -11.38 4.59 4.30
N ASP A 124 -10.72 3.84 3.42
CA ASP A 124 -11.32 2.76 2.63
C ASP A 124 -11.97 1.70 3.55
N GLY A 125 -11.30 1.35 4.65
CA GLY A 125 -11.84 0.46 5.68
C GLY A 125 -13.14 0.94 6.34
N LEU A 126 -13.37 2.26 6.45
CA LEU A 126 -14.60 2.81 7.05
C LEU A 126 -15.84 2.52 6.20
N ILE A 127 -15.69 2.25 4.91
CA ILE A 127 -16.80 1.86 4.03
C ILE A 127 -17.47 0.58 4.55
N PHE A 128 -16.69 -0.34 5.12
CA PHE A 128 -17.20 -1.60 5.66
C PHE A 128 -18.06 -1.46 6.91
N LEU A 129 -17.94 -0.34 7.62
CA LEU A 129 -18.86 -0.01 8.72
C LEU A 129 -20.28 0.27 8.19
N LEU A 130 -20.39 0.89 7.00
CA LEU A 130 -21.67 1.23 6.39
C LEU A 130 -22.41 -0.03 5.91
N VAL A 131 -21.68 -0.98 5.33
CA VAL A 131 -22.22 -2.26 4.84
C VAL A 131 -22.21 -3.37 5.89
N ARG A 132 -21.79 -3.06 7.14
CA ARG A 132 -21.72 -3.97 8.29
C ARG A 132 -20.91 -5.25 8.05
N ASP A 133 -19.86 -5.14 7.23
CA ASP A 133 -18.98 -6.26 6.92
C ASP A 133 -17.81 -6.31 7.90
N ILE A 134 -18.02 -7.06 8.98
CA ILE A 134 -17.05 -7.16 10.07
C ILE A 134 -15.77 -7.91 9.67
N PHE A 135 -15.86 -8.83 8.69
CA PHE A 135 -14.70 -9.62 8.26
C PHE A 135 -13.77 -8.77 7.41
N SER A 136 -14.31 -8.02 6.45
CA SER A 136 -13.54 -7.04 5.68
C SER A 136 -12.88 -6.01 6.59
N LEU A 137 -13.63 -5.47 7.56
CA LEU A 137 -13.09 -4.51 8.53
C LEU A 137 -11.96 -5.11 9.37
N GLY A 138 -12.13 -6.35 9.87
CA GLY A 138 -11.11 -7.06 10.62
C GLY A 138 -9.81 -7.25 9.81
N PHE A 139 -9.94 -7.57 8.53
CA PHE A 139 -8.79 -7.67 7.63
C PHE A 139 -8.10 -6.32 7.43
N HIS A 140 -8.85 -5.22 7.31
CA HIS A 140 -8.29 -3.87 7.21
C HIS A 140 -7.46 -3.51 8.44
N VAL A 141 -7.99 -3.78 9.64
CA VAL A 141 -7.28 -3.55 10.90
C VAL A 141 -6.01 -4.41 10.97
N LEU A 142 -6.08 -5.68 10.57
CA LEU A 142 -4.93 -6.58 10.53
C LEU A 142 -3.83 -6.05 9.60
N ALA A 143 -4.18 -5.69 8.37
CA ALA A 143 -3.22 -5.17 7.40
C ALA A 143 -2.61 -3.83 7.89
N LEU A 144 -3.44 -2.91 8.44
CA LEU A 144 -2.96 -1.66 9.04
C LEU A 144 -1.98 -1.91 10.20
N PHE A 145 -2.24 -2.91 11.04
CA PHE A 145 -1.34 -3.27 12.13
C PHE A 145 0.05 -3.67 11.61
N TRP A 146 0.12 -4.50 10.57
CA TRP A 146 1.39 -4.92 10.00
C TRP A 146 2.11 -3.81 9.22
N ILE A 147 1.37 -2.98 8.50
CA ILE A 147 1.92 -1.78 7.84
C ILE A 147 2.50 -0.84 8.90
N TRP A 148 1.81 -0.65 10.03
CA TRP A 148 2.29 0.14 11.15
C TRP A 148 3.59 -0.42 11.76
N LYS A 149 3.70 -1.75 11.92
CA LYS A 149 4.96 -2.39 12.35
C LYS A 149 6.11 -2.06 11.39
N GLY A 150 5.85 -2.08 10.08
CA GLY A 150 6.84 -1.67 9.08
C GLY A 150 7.25 -0.20 9.20
N LEU A 151 6.29 0.71 9.44
CA LEU A 151 6.57 2.13 9.69
C LEU A 151 7.43 2.34 10.95
N GLN A 152 7.16 1.60 12.02
CA GLN A 152 7.98 1.68 13.24
C GLN A 152 9.40 1.16 13.00
N ALA A 153 9.56 0.09 12.21
CA ALA A 153 10.88 -0.40 11.82
C ALA A 153 11.65 0.63 10.98
N LEU A 154 10.97 1.31 10.04
CA LEU A 154 11.54 2.40 9.26
C LEU A 154 12.06 3.55 10.14
N LYS A 155 11.28 3.98 11.13
CA LYS A 155 11.71 5.05 12.06
C LYS A 155 12.98 4.66 12.82
N LYS A 156 13.07 3.40 13.27
CA LYS A 156 14.27 2.88 13.94
C LYS A 156 15.48 2.82 13.00
N LEU A 157 15.29 2.35 11.76
CA LEU A 157 16.34 2.33 10.74
C LEU A 157 16.84 3.75 10.39
N ASN A 158 15.95 4.74 10.36
CA ASN A 158 16.33 6.13 10.13
C ASN A 158 17.14 6.71 11.30
N ALA A 159 16.75 6.42 12.55
CA ALA A 159 17.52 6.84 13.73
C ALA A 159 18.95 6.27 13.72
N ILE A 160 19.11 4.98 13.35
CA ILE A 160 20.44 4.36 13.15
C ILE A 160 21.21 5.09 12.05
N ASN A 161 20.59 5.37 10.90
CA ASN A 161 21.25 6.02 9.78
C ASN A 161 21.66 7.49 10.09
N ASN A 162 20.91 8.17 10.95
CA ASN A 162 21.23 9.52 11.41
C ASN A 162 22.33 9.57 12.48
N GLY A 163 22.80 8.41 12.95
CA GLY A 163 23.79 8.32 14.04
C GLY A 163 23.21 8.56 15.43
N GLU A 164 21.88 8.60 15.57
CA GLU A 164 21.20 8.70 16.87
C GLU A 164 21.32 7.38 17.66
N VAL A 165 21.60 6.27 16.96
CA VAL A 165 21.75 4.94 17.53
C VAL A 165 22.98 4.25 16.93
N VAL A 166 23.87 3.76 17.80
CA VAL A 166 25.16 3.17 17.41
C VAL A 166 25.02 1.65 17.23
N ILE A 167 25.66 1.10 16.19
CA ILE A 167 25.70 -0.35 15.97
C ILE A 167 26.93 -0.91 16.71
N ALA A 168 26.75 -1.94 17.54
CA ALA A 168 27.80 -2.52 18.38
C ALA A 168 29.01 -3.04 17.57
N ASN A 169 28.77 -3.50 16.35
CA ASN A 169 29.80 -3.99 15.42
C ASN A 169 30.13 -2.92 14.36
N GLU A 170 30.80 -1.85 14.78
CA GLU A 170 31.16 -0.66 13.97
C GLU A 170 32.05 -0.95 12.73
N LEU A 171 32.44 -2.22 12.50
CA LEU A 171 33.27 -2.68 11.38
C LEU A 171 32.50 -2.95 10.08
N LEU A 172 31.17 -2.87 10.07
CA LEU A 172 30.43 -3.03 8.84
C LEU A 172 30.45 -1.73 8.04
N PRO A 173 30.81 -1.78 6.74
CA PRO A 173 30.80 -0.59 5.90
C PRO A 173 29.42 0.04 5.99
N LYS A 174 29.35 1.35 6.33
CA LYS A 174 28.11 2.12 6.25
C LYS A 174 27.46 1.76 4.92
N PRO A 175 26.22 1.25 4.89
CA PRO A 175 25.60 0.80 3.66
C PRO A 175 25.72 1.95 2.66
N LYS A 176 26.39 1.69 1.54
CA LYS A 176 26.63 2.70 0.52
C LYS A 176 25.26 3.28 0.20
N GLN A 177 25.06 4.55 0.46
CA GLN A 177 23.80 5.24 0.18
C GLN A 177 23.60 5.17 -1.35
N THR A 178 22.90 4.14 -1.82
CA THR A 178 22.86 3.84 -3.25
C THR A 178 21.78 4.67 -3.94
N ARG A 179 22.30 5.58 -4.76
CA ARG A 179 21.81 6.03 -6.08
C ARG A 179 20.48 6.83 -6.12
N ASP A 180 20.71 8.14 -6.15
CA ASP A 180 19.90 9.23 -6.71
C ASP A 180 18.38 9.14 -6.55
N ARG A 181 17.90 9.66 -5.41
CA ARG A 181 16.52 9.99 -5.08
C ARG A 181 15.73 10.58 -6.26
N LYS A 182 16.40 11.30 -7.16
CA LYS A 182 15.81 12.01 -8.31
C LYS A 182 15.33 11.09 -9.44
N TYR A 183 15.93 9.91 -9.63
CA TYR A 183 15.52 8.98 -10.70
C TYR A 183 14.14 8.36 -10.41
N TRP A 184 13.89 8.03 -9.15
CA TRP A 184 12.64 7.42 -8.73
C TRP A 184 11.49 8.42 -8.65
N GLU A 185 11.76 9.67 -8.25
CA GLU A 185 10.77 10.75 -8.38
C GLU A 185 10.29 10.90 -9.82
N ARG A 186 11.20 10.85 -10.81
CA ARG A 186 10.82 10.91 -12.22
C ARG A 186 9.92 9.76 -12.66
N LEU A 187 10.21 8.52 -12.26
CA LEU A 187 9.35 7.38 -12.58
C LEU A 187 7.96 7.49 -11.93
N ILE A 188 7.87 8.02 -10.70
CA ILE A 188 6.58 8.29 -10.03
C ILE A 188 5.79 9.37 -10.78
N TRP A 189 6.45 10.46 -11.17
CA TRP A 189 5.82 11.52 -11.96
C TRP A 189 5.36 11.02 -13.33
N LEU A 190 6.12 10.15 -14.00
CA LEU A 190 5.71 9.54 -15.26
C LEU A 190 4.47 8.65 -15.09
N ALA A 191 4.40 7.85 -14.03
CA ALA A 191 3.21 7.06 -13.72
C ALA A 191 2.00 7.95 -13.38
N ALA A 192 2.19 9.01 -12.59
CA ALA A 192 1.13 9.96 -12.26
C ALA A 192 0.62 10.71 -13.51
N ILE A 193 1.53 11.15 -14.40
CA ILE A 193 1.20 11.82 -15.67
C ILE A 193 0.41 10.91 -16.61
N LEU A 194 0.65 9.58 -16.59
CA LEU A 194 -0.11 8.65 -17.42
C LEU A 194 -1.47 8.29 -16.80
N LEU A 195 -1.48 8.02 -15.50
CA LEU A 195 -2.66 7.46 -14.85
C LEU A 195 -3.71 8.53 -14.47
N ILE A 196 -3.30 9.75 -14.13
CA ILE A 196 -4.23 10.82 -13.73
C ILE A 196 -5.10 11.31 -14.91
N PRO A 197 -4.56 11.61 -16.11
CA PRO A 197 -5.38 12.02 -17.25
C PRO A 197 -6.28 10.88 -17.76
N LEU A 198 -5.78 9.64 -17.73
CA LEU A 198 -6.58 8.46 -18.04
C LEU A 198 -7.77 8.34 -17.08
N PHE A 199 -7.54 8.55 -15.79
CA PHE A 199 -8.58 8.55 -14.77
C PHE A 199 -9.59 9.70 -14.97
N ILE A 200 -9.12 10.91 -15.25
CA ILE A 200 -9.98 12.07 -15.55
C ILE A 200 -10.82 11.81 -16.81
N PHE A 201 -10.20 11.27 -17.87
CA PHE A 201 -10.90 10.90 -19.10
C PHE A 201 -12.02 9.88 -18.84
N LEU A 202 -11.75 8.85 -18.04
CA LEU A 202 -12.75 7.85 -17.66
C LEU A 202 -13.90 8.45 -16.86
N ILE A 203 -13.62 9.38 -15.92
CA ILE A 203 -14.66 10.10 -15.18
C ILE A 203 -15.51 10.98 -16.10
N MET A 204 -14.88 11.78 -16.97
CA MET A 204 -15.60 12.67 -17.87
C MET A 204 -16.46 11.91 -18.89
N PHE A 205 -15.95 10.79 -19.39
CA PHE A 205 -16.71 9.87 -20.23
C PHE A 205 -17.97 9.38 -19.48
N PHE A 206 -17.84 8.98 -18.22
CA PHE A 206 -18.96 8.51 -17.41
C PHE A 206 -19.98 9.59 -17.00
N LEU A 207 -19.58 10.85 -16.90
CA LEU A 207 -20.51 11.96 -16.64
C LEU A 207 -21.27 12.43 -17.88
N SER A 208 -20.89 11.92 -19.07
CA SER A 208 -21.49 12.33 -20.36
C SER A 208 -22.51 11.33 -20.91
N TYR A 209 -22.76 10.22 -20.22
CA TYR A 209 -23.75 9.19 -20.56
C TYR A 209 -24.57 8.82 -19.32
#